data_AF-A0A1B8DWA0-F1
#
_entry.id   AF-A0A1B8DWA0-F1
#
_cell.length_a   1.000
_cell.length_b   1.000
_cell.length_c   1.000
_cell.angle_alpha   90.00
_cell.angle_beta   90.00
_cell.angle_gamma   90.00
#
_symmetry.space_group_name_H-M   'P 1'
#
loop_
_entity.id
_entity.type
_entity.pdbx_description
1 polymer ?
#
loop_
_entity_poly.entity_id
_entity_poly.type
_entity_poly.pdbx_seq_one_letter_code
_entity_poly.pdbx_strand_id
1 'polypeptide(L)'
;MSVNLRPRLKVINATPLEVAVPKNRYIKAILDPEDKEFGRLQCPAPTTDRYDYLRVDHGNAKAADAQIKYFFALNLRQCVGVLPRLLGSIVETVRFLGPENCALSIVEGHSQDETSEVLQALREEMRSLGLEFHLSTSDLDPTQGDRIEALAGLRNLALEPLTKNPSQYSPDTAVIFVNDVAICMEDMLELVHQRIFQKADMTCAMDWSDIDPAPIFYDIWIARAMNGDTFWEIPPDGGWRFSSNLFWNHPTSRQRFDEHKAFQVFACWNGAVVFSAKPLIEKNIRFRMSKAGECYSGEPRLFCKDLWMEGYSKIAVVPSVNLDYSDGSAKKAKELHGYVSDAVKGEGEDESLKIVWDDKPPEQVKCMSDFADQSWVPWNQGFEAES
;
A
#
# COMPACT_ATOMS: atom_id res chain seq x y z
N MET A 1 52.84 -28.91 -21.04
CA MET A 1 52.84 -27.60 -21.72
C MET A 1 52.14 -26.62 -20.80
N SER A 2 52.92 -25.73 -20.17
CA SER A 2 52.43 -24.71 -19.25
C SER A 2 51.95 -23.50 -20.06
N VAL A 3 50.68 -23.14 -19.95
CA VAL A 3 50.12 -21.96 -20.62
C VAL A 3 50.15 -20.79 -19.65
N ASN A 4 51.01 -19.81 -19.97
CA ASN A 4 51.08 -18.49 -19.36
C ASN A 4 49.74 -17.75 -19.51
N LEU A 5 49.04 -17.50 -18.41
CA LEU A 5 47.97 -16.51 -18.32
C LEU A 5 48.49 -15.29 -17.56
N ARG A 6 48.96 -14.28 -18.31
CA ARG A 6 49.19 -12.95 -17.75
C ARG A 6 47.83 -12.28 -17.47
N PRO A 7 47.61 -11.66 -16.30
CA PRO A 7 46.40 -10.89 -16.06
C PRO A 7 46.40 -9.63 -16.93
N ARG A 8 45.35 -9.44 -17.73
CA ARG A 8 45.07 -8.15 -18.39
C ARG A 8 44.58 -7.19 -17.32
N LEU A 9 45.29 -6.07 -17.12
CA LEU A 9 44.76 -4.93 -16.37
C LEU A 9 43.44 -4.49 -17.02
N LYS A 10 42.34 -4.58 -16.27
CA LYS A 10 41.11 -3.83 -16.58
C LYS A 10 41.36 -2.40 -16.15
N VAL A 11 41.35 -1.48 -17.11
CA VAL A 11 41.20 -0.05 -16.84
C VAL A 11 39.85 0.12 -16.17
N ILE A 12 39.87 0.49 -14.89
CA ILE A 12 38.68 0.92 -14.16
C ILE A 12 38.36 2.31 -14.72
N ASN A 13 37.43 2.40 -15.66
CA ASN A 13 36.79 3.67 -15.93
C ASN A 13 36.03 4.05 -14.67
N ALA A 14 36.52 5.06 -13.95
CA ALA A 14 35.80 5.67 -12.86
C ALA A 14 34.45 6.15 -13.40
N THR A 15 33.37 5.63 -12.85
CA THR A 15 32.02 6.20 -12.98
C THR A 15 32.12 7.67 -12.57
N PRO A 16 31.52 8.62 -13.32
CA PRO A 16 31.44 10.00 -12.84
C PRO A 16 30.77 9.97 -11.47
N LEU A 17 31.31 10.69 -10.48
CA LEU A 17 30.57 10.97 -9.25
C LEU A 17 29.22 11.53 -9.69
N GLU A 18 28.13 10.82 -9.40
CA GLU A 18 26.79 11.40 -9.49
C GLU A 18 26.80 12.64 -8.61
N VAL A 19 26.62 13.80 -9.23
CA VAL A 19 26.50 15.05 -8.50
C VAL A 19 25.17 14.96 -7.76
N ALA A 20 25.23 14.78 -6.44
CA ALA A 20 24.06 14.74 -5.58
C ALA A 20 23.12 15.90 -5.94
N VAL A 21 21.87 15.58 -6.27
CA VAL A 21 20.88 16.58 -6.66
C VAL A 21 20.52 17.40 -5.41
N PRO A 22 20.60 18.75 -5.45
CA PRO A 22 20.29 19.55 -4.27
C PRO A 22 18.89 19.24 -3.73
N LYS A 23 18.79 18.88 -2.44
CA LYS A 23 17.52 18.52 -1.77
C LYS A 23 16.37 19.50 -2.03
N ASN A 24 16.65 20.80 -2.15
CA ASN A 24 15.64 21.83 -2.43
C ASN A 24 14.91 21.61 -3.77
N ARG A 25 15.53 20.95 -4.75
CA ARG A 25 14.88 20.57 -6.01
C ARG A 25 13.81 19.51 -5.76
N TYR A 26 14.11 18.50 -4.95
CA TYR A 26 13.12 17.50 -4.52
C TYR A 26 11.97 18.14 -3.74
N ILE A 27 12.28 19.03 -2.79
CA ILE A 27 11.25 19.75 -2.02
C ILE A 27 10.32 20.53 -2.95
N LYS A 28 10.88 21.28 -3.90
CA LYS A 28 10.10 22.00 -4.91
C LYS A 28 9.20 21.04 -5.70
N ALA A 29 9.76 19.94 -6.21
CA ALA A 29 9.00 18.96 -6.99
C ALA A 29 7.87 18.31 -6.17
N ILE A 30 8.08 18.03 -4.89
CA ILE A 30 7.07 17.46 -3.99
C ILE A 30 5.94 18.46 -3.70
N LEU A 31 6.26 19.73 -3.49
CA LEU A 31 5.26 20.74 -3.10
C LEU A 31 4.51 21.35 -4.29
N ASP A 32 5.09 21.29 -5.49
CA ASP A 32 4.55 21.83 -6.74
C ASP A 32 4.26 20.69 -7.75
N PRO A 33 2.99 20.30 -7.95
CA PRO A 33 2.62 19.23 -8.90
C PRO A 33 2.90 19.62 -10.36
N GLU A 34 3.01 20.92 -10.67
CA GLU A 34 3.31 21.41 -12.03
C GLU A 34 4.81 21.43 -12.34
N ASP A 35 5.66 21.17 -11.34
CA ASP A 35 7.11 21.12 -11.55
C ASP A 35 7.48 19.97 -12.52
N LYS A 36 8.39 20.25 -13.45
CA LYS A 36 8.83 19.31 -14.50
C LYS A 36 10.32 19.02 -14.42
N GLU A 37 10.93 19.34 -13.28
CA GLU A 37 12.37 19.20 -13.08
C GLU A 37 12.79 17.72 -12.97
N PHE A 38 11.92 16.89 -12.41
CA PHE A 38 12.05 15.44 -12.36
C PHE A 38 11.05 14.80 -13.33
N GLY A 39 11.51 13.78 -14.06
CA GLY A 39 10.59 12.86 -14.70
C GLY A 39 9.80 12.13 -13.63
N ARG A 40 8.47 12.15 -13.73
CA ARG A 40 7.55 11.48 -12.80
C ARG A 40 6.31 11.00 -13.53
N LEU A 41 5.61 10.02 -12.94
CA LEU A 41 4.33 9.53 -13.44
C LEU A 41 3.37 10.70 -13.61
N GLN A 42 2.83 10.83 -14.83
CA GLN A 42 1.80 11.81 -15.13
C GLN A 42 0.46 11.28 -14.65
N CYS A 43 -0.18 12.05 -13.78
CA CYS A 43 -1.51 11.76 -13.27
C CYS A 43 -2.52 12.62 -14.03
N PRO A 44 -3.66 12.05 -14.47
CA PRO A 44 -4.77 12.83 -15.00
C PRO A 44 -5.21 13.89 -14.01
N ALA A 45 -5.71 15.01 -14.52
CA ALA A 45 -6.35 16.03 -13.68
C ALA A 45 -7.57 15.38 -13.00
N PRO A 46 -7.63 15.35 -11.65
CA PRO A 46 -8.69 14.62 -10.95
C PRO A 46 -10.04 15.29 -11.17
N THR A 47 -11.07 14.51 -11.50
CA THR A 47 -12.47 14.97 -11.41
C THR A 47 -12.93 14.82 -9.97
N THR A 48 -12.78 15.87 -9.17
CA THR A 48 -12.91 15.76 -7.72
C THR A 48 -14.34 15.67 -7.19
N ASP A 49 -15.36 15.95 -8.00
CA ASP A 49 -16.77 16.01 -7.58
C ASP A 49 -17.22 14.73 -6.84
N ARG A 50 -16.76 13.55 -7.30
CA ARG A 50 -17.03 12.24 -6.65
C ARG A 50 -16.48 12.16 -5.23
N TYR A 51 -15.42 12.91 -4.93
CA TYR A 51 -14.68 12.88 -3.67
C TYR A 51 -14.96 14.08 -2.78
N ASP A 52 -15.76 15.06 -3.23
CA ASP A 52 -16.01 16.30 -2.48
C ASP A 52 -16.60 16.04 -1.08
N TYR A 53 -17.38 14.97 -0.90
CA TYR A 53 -17.92 14.59 0.41
C TYR A 53 -16.84 14.12 1.42
N LEU A 54 -15.63 13.80 0.94
CA LEU A 54 -14.48 13.48 1.80
C LEU A 54 -13.86 14.73 2.41
N ARG A 55 -14.12 15.92 1.81
CA ARG A 55 -13.73 17.19 2.42
C ARG A 55 -14.50 17.35 3.72
N VAL A 56 -13.79 17.65 4.79
CA VAL A 56 -14.45 17.99 6.06
C VAL A 56 -14.86 19.45 5.96
N ASP A 57 -16.16 19.72 5.96
CA ASP A 57 -16.69 21.08 5.91
C ASP A 57 -16.02 21.98 6.96
N HIS A 58 -15.42 23.08 6.52
CA HIS A 58 -14.96 24.18 7.38
C HIS A 58 -16.12 24.94 8.08
N GLY A 59 -17.35 24.40 7.99
CA GLY A 59 -18.57 25.00 8.52
C GLY A 59 -18.66 24.92 10.03
N ASN A 60 -18.26 26.00 10.71
CA ASN A 60 -18.72 26.41 12.04
C ASN A 60 -18.51 25.45 13.23
N ALA A 61 -17.53 24.56 13.20
CA ALA A 61 -17.04 23.91 14.40
C ALA A 61 -15.56 24.21 14.63
N LYS A 62 -15.28 25.41 15.17
CA LYS A 62 -14.17 25.54 16.13
C LYS A 62 -14.56 24.72 17.36
N ALA A 63 -14.45 23.40 17.29
CA ALA A 63 -14.62 22.54 18.44
C ALA A 63 -13.24 22.11 18.91
N ALA A 64 -12.95 22.32 20.19
CA ALA A 64 -11.74 21.90 20.87
C ALA A 64 -11.56 20.36 20.94
N ASP A 65 -12.32 19.61 20.12
CA ASP A 65 -12.45 18.15 20.04
C ASP A 65 -12.27 17.62 18.60
N ALA A 66 -11.65 18.40 17.69
CA ALA A 66 -11.45 17.98 16.31
C ALA A 66 -10.41 16.85 16.22
N GLN A 67 -10.89 15.60 16.15
CA GLN A 67 -10.05 14.43 15.93
C GLN A 67 -9.60 14.35 14.47
N ILE A 68 -8.37 13.87 14.25
CA ILE A 68 -7.82 13.59 12.93
C ILE A 68 -8.66 12.50 12.26
N LYS A 69 -8.97 12.66 10.97
CA LYS A 69 -9.81 11.73 10.19
C LYS A 69 -9.02 10.92 9.16
N TYR A 70 -7.85 11.39 8.77
CA TYR A 70 -6.99 10.75 7.78
C TYR A 70 -5.58 10.59 8.33
N PHE A 71 -5.09 9.36 8.42
CA PHE A 71 -3.75 9.07 8.92
C PHE A 71 -2.94 8.38 7.82
N PHE A 72 -2.01 9.09 7.23
CA PHE A 72 -1.10 8.56 6.22
C PHE A 72 0.09 7.88 6.90
N ALA A 73 0.43 6.67 6.47
CA ALA A 73 1.51 5.89 7.05
C ALA A 73 2.40 5.30 5.94
N LEU A 74 3.73 5.44 6.08
CA LEU A 74 4.70 4.89 5.13
C LEU A 74 5.92 4.31 5.86
N ASN A 75 6.44 3.21 5.30
CA ASN A 75 7.80 2.74 5.56
C ASN A 75 8.61 2.97 4.28
N LEU A 76 9.69 3.74 4.35
CA LEU A 76 10.48 4.12 3.18
C LEU A 76 11.95 3.70 3.35
N ARG A 77 12.54 3.23 2.25
CA ARG A 77 13.96 2.89 2.15
C ARG A 77 14.40 2.99 0.71
N GLN A 78 15.48 3.71 0.44
CA GLN A 78 16.17 3.70 -0.87
C GLN A 78 15.22 4.00 -2.05
N CYS A 79 14.38 5.03 -1.92
CA CYS A 79 13.30 5.32 -2.85
C CYS A 79 13.30 6.79 -3.33
N VAL A 80 14.45 7.46 -3.31
CA VAL A 80 14.56 8.89 -3.67
C VAL A 80 13.96 9.21 -5.05
N GLY A 81 14.06 8.25 -5.99
CA GLY A 81 13.55 8.39 -7.35
C GLY A 81 12.03 8.54 -7.44
N VAL A 82 11.26 7.95 -6.53
CA VAL A 82 9.79 7.99 -6.56
C VAL A 82 9.20 9.06 -5.64
N LEU A 83 9.99 9.62 -4.71
CA LEU A 83 9.52 10.62 -3.74
C LEU A 83 8.78 11.82 -4.38
N PRO A 84 9.23 12.40 -5.53
CA PRO A 84 8.50 13.50 -6.17
C PRO A 84 7.06 13.16 -6.57
N ARG A 85 6.79 11.91 -6.96
CA ARG A 85 5.43 11.47 -7.27
C ARG A 85 4.68 11.08 -6.00
N LEU A 86 5.27 10.21 -5.20
CA LEU A 86 4.66 9.64 -3.99
C LEU A 86 4.27 10.73 -2.99
N LEU A 87 5.23 11.51 -2.50
CA LEU A 87 4.97 12.55 -1.50
C LEU A 87 4.25 13.75 -2.11
N GLY A 88 4.46 14.03 -3.40
CA GLY A 88 3.68 15.03 -4.12
C GLY A 88 2.19 14.71 -4.13
N SER A 89 1.83 13.46 -4.43
CA SER A 89 0.44 13.02 -4.35
C SER A 89 -0.12 13.07 -2.94
N ILE A 90 0.67 12.71 -1.92
CA ILE A 90 0.21 12.81 -0.53
C ILE A 90 -0.08 14.26 -0.17
N VAL A 91 0.78 15.21 -0.55
CA VAL A 91 0.56 16.64 -0.32
C VAL A 91 -0.68 17.13 -1.06
N GLU A 92 -0.89 16.72 -2.31
CA GLU A 92 -2.11 17.04 -3.08
C GLU A 92 -3.38 16.51 -2.39
N THR A 93 -3.37 15.24 -1.93
CA THR A 93 -4.47 14.63 -1.20
C THR A 93 -4.72 15.33 0.14
N VAL A 94 -3.67 15.65 0.90
CA VAL A 94 -3.76 16.38 2.18
C VAL A 94 -4.37 17.77 1.97
N ARG A 95 -3.93 18.51 0.94
CA ARG A 95 -4.51 19.82 0.59
C ARG A 95 -5.99 19.71 0.23
N PHE A 96 -6.38 18.63 -0.44
CA PHE A 96 -7.77 18.37 -0.78
C PHE A 96 -8.64 18.04 0.44
N LEU A 97 -8.15 17.19 1.35
CA LEU A 97 -8.89 16.74 2.54
C LEU A 97 -8.90 17.77 3.69
N GLY A 98 -8.00 18.75 3.64
CA GLY A 98 -7.76 19.72 4.71
C GLY A 98 -6.61 19.23 5.62
N PRO A 99 -5.45 19.93 5.65
CA PRO A 99 -4.30 19.53 6.45
C PRO A 99 -4.60 19.32 7.94
N GLU A 100 -5.52 20.09 8.50
CA GLU A 100 -5.96 20.00 9.90
C GLU A 100 -6.71 18.70 10.24
N ASN A 101 -7.20 17.97 9.22
CA ASN A 101 -7.87 16.69 9.37
C ASN A 101 -6.93 15.50 9.14
N CYS A 102 -5.65 15.78 8.87
CA CYS A 102 -4.68 14.80 8.42
C CYS A 102 -3.50 14.70 9.39
N ALA A 103 -2.93 13.50 9.49
CA ALA A 103 -1.58 13.27 10.01
C ALA A 103 -0.79 12.42 9.00
N LEU A 104 0.51 12.65 8.93
CA LEU A 104 1.45 11.89 8.10
C LEU A 104 2.56 11.31 8.97
N SER A 105 2.72 10.00 8.94
CA SER A 105 3.74 9.26 9.68
C SER A 105 4.64 8.49 8.71
N ILE A 106 5.93 8.78 8.75
CA ILE A 106 6.94 8.12 7.92
C ILE A 106 8.01 7.54 8.83
N VAL A 107 8.29 6.25 8.63
CA VAL A 107 9.48 5.58 9.18
C VAL A 107 10.45 5.35 8.03
N GLU A 108 11.64 5.90 8.14
CA GLU A 108 12.75 5.65 7.22
C GLU A 108 13.80 4.74 7.86
N GLY A 109 14.48 3.93 7.07
CA GLY A 109 15.60 3.13 7.58
C GLY A 109 16.51 2.59 6.49
N HIS A 110 17.82 2.61 6.75
CA HIS A 110 18.85 1.98 5.93
C HIS A 110 18.91 2.44 4.46
N SER A 111 18.58 3.71 4.17
CA SER A 111 18.82 4.31 2.84
C SER A 111 20.27 4.76 2.67
N GLN A 112 20.83 4.55 1.48
CA GLN A 112 22.16 5.04 1.06
C GLN A 112 22.07 6.11 -0.03
N ASP A 113 20.88 6.38 -0.55
CA ASP A 113 20.58 7.55 -1.38
C ASP A 113 20.09 8.73 -0.53
N GLU A 114 19.73 9.82 -1.19
CA GLU A 114 19.24 11.05 -0.56
C GLU A 114 17.81 10.96 0.01
N THR A 115 17.21 9.76 0.12
CA THR A 115 15.85 9.58 0.69
C THR A 115 15.74 10.22 2.06
N SER A 116 16.69 9.95 2.96
CA SER A 116 16.65 10.45 4.34
C SER A 116 16.77 11.98 4.36
N GLU A 117 17.71 12.54 3.60
CA GLU A 117 17.94 13.99 3.52
C GLU A 117 16.74 14.77 2.97
N VAL A 118 16.05 14.21 1.96
CA VAL A 118 14.83 14.80 1.40
C VAL A 118 13.70 14.77 2.43
N LEU A 119 13.48 13.64 3.11
CA LEU A 119 12.44 13.52 4.14
C LEU A 119 12.68 14.46 5.32
N GLN A 120 13.93 14.61 5.77
CA GLN A 120 14.26 15.56 6.84
C GLN A 120 13.98 17.01 6.43
N ALA A 121 14.25 17.37 5.17
CA ALA A 121 14.00 18.71 4.66
C ALA A 121 12.50 19.04 4.51
N LEU A 122 11.62 18.03 4.37
CA LEU A 122 10.17 18.24 4.30
C LEU A 122 9.54 18.63 5.64
N ARG A 123 10.22 18.44 6.78
CA ARG A 123 9.64 18.70 8.12
C ARG A 123 9.07 20.10 8.26
N GLU A 124 9.83 21.12 7.86
CA GLU A 124 9.42 22.52 7.99
C GLU A 124 8.29 22.87 7.01
N GLU A 125 8.26 22.24 5.85
CA GLU A 125 7.23 22.44 4.83
C GLU A 125 5.89 21.81 5.25
N MET A 126 5.91 20.59 5.79
CA MET A 126 4.71 19.94 6.35
C MET A 126 4.17 20.72 7.55
N ARG A 127 5.05 21.23 8.42
CA ARG A 127 4.65 22.11 9.52
C ARG A 127 4.01 23.40 9.02
N SER A 128 4.57 24.01 7.96
CA SER A 128 4.03 25.23 7.36
C SER A 128 2.69 25.00 6.67
N LEU A 129 2.42 23.79 6.18
CA LEU A 129 1.12 23.36 5.67
C LEU A 129 0.07 23.17 6.79
N GLY A 130 0.49 23.14 8.07
CA GLY A 130 -0.38 22.82 9.20
C GLY A 130 -0.68 21.33 9.35
N LEU A 131 0.13 20.47 8.73
CA LEU A 131 0.00 19.01 8.80
C LEU A 131 0.70 18.46 10.04
N GLU A 132 0.03 17.61 10.80
CA GLU A 132 0.66 16.82 11.87
C GLU A 132 1.63 15.81 11.23
N PHE A 133 2.93 16.03 11.37
CA PHE A 133 3.96 15.25 10.67
C PHE A 133 4.91 14.55 11.63
N HIS A 134 4.94 13.23 11.56
CA HIS A 134 5.84 12.36 12.29
C HIS A 134 6.85 11.75 11.32
N LEU A 135 8.13 11.99 11.58
CA LEU A 135 9.22 11.33 10.87
C LEU A 135 10.14 10.69 11.91
N SER A 136 10.31 9.38 11.81
CA SER A 136 11.21 8.59 12.65
C SER A 136 12.17 7.76 11.78
N THR A 137 13.28 7.36 12.37
CA THR A 137 14.26 6.46 11.78
C THR A 137 14.33 5.17 12.58
N SER A 138 14.55 4.04 11.92
CA SER A 138 14.67 2.74 12.58
C SER A 138 15.91 1.98 12.13
N ASP A 139 16.56 1.31 13.09
CA ASP A 139 17.69 0.41 12.83
C ASP A 139 17.23 -1.02 12.49
N LEU A 140 15.92 -1.31 12.53
CA LEU A 140 15.39 -2.62 12.14
C LEU A 140 15.76 -2.93 10.67
N ASP A 141 16.43 -4.06 10.46
CA ASP A 141 16.87 -4.52 9.15
C ASP A 141 16.21 -5.86 8.81
N PRO A 142 15.21 -5.90 7.91
CA PRO A 142 14.57 -7.14 7.48
C PRO A 142 15.49 -8.14 6.76
N THR A 143 16.73 -7.75 6.43
CA THR A 143 17.74 -8.66 5.87
C THR A 143 18.56 -9.37 6.94
N GLN A 144 18.42 -8.98 8.22
CA GLN A 144 19.08 -9.57 9.37
C GLN A 144 18.03 -10.19 10.31
N GLY A 145 18.22 -11.46 10.69
CA GLY A 145 17.30 -12.15 11.61
C GLY A 145 15.97 -12.55 10.96
N ASP A 146 14.88 -12.51 11.73
CA ASP A 146 13.54 -12.83 11.21
C ASP A 146 12.97 -11.65 10.41
N ARG A 147 12.91 -11.84 9.09
CA ARG A 147 12.41 -10.84 8.14
C ARG A 147 11.00 -10.35 8.47
N ILE A 148 10.09 -11.23 8.86
CA ILE A 148 8.68 -10.87 9.06
C ILE A 148 8.48 -10.16 10.40
N GLU A 149 9.22 -10.55 11.43
CA GLU A 149 9.23 -9.82 12.70
C GLU A 149 9.73 -8.37 12.50
N ALA A 150 10.82 -8.18 11.74
CA ALA A 150 11.35 -6.86 11.44
C ALA A 150 10.37 -5.99 10.63
N LEU A 151 9.75 -6.54 9.58
CA LEU A 151 8.74 -5.83 8.79
C LEU A 151 7.50 -5.47 9.62
N ALA A 152 7.04 -6.38 10.47
CA ALA A 152 5.96 -6.09 11.42
C ALA A 152 6.32 -4.95 12.36
N GLY A 153 7.55 -4.95 12.91
CA GLY A 153 8.07 -3.87 13.73
C GLY A 153 8.05 -2.51 13.01
N LEU A 154 8.54 -2.46 11.77
CA LEU A 154 8.56 -1.24 10.96
C LEU A 154 7.15 -0.69 10.69
N ARG A 155 6.18 -1.53 10.33
CA ARG A 155 4.79 -1.09 10.12
C ARG A 155 4.13 -0.60 11.40
N ASN A 156 4.38 -1.29 12.51
CA ASN A 156 3.89 -0.87 13.82
C ASN A 156 4.50 0.49 14.25
N LEU A 157 5.77 0.76 13.93
CA LEU A 157 6.40 2.06 14.16
C LEU A 157 5.71 3.17 13.33
N ALA A 158 5.32 2.90 12.10
CA ALA A 158 4.61 3.87 11.26
C ALA A 158 3.21 4.20 11.82
N LEU A 159 2.56 3.24 12.47
CA LEU A 159 1.27 3.42 13.14
C LEU A 159 1.38 3.89 14.60
N GLU A 160 2.60 4.05 15.12
CA GLU A 160 2.83 4.37 16.52
C GLU A 160 2.19 5.70 16.97
N PRO A 161 2.26 6.80 16.18
CA PRO A 161 1.63 8.06 16.60
C PRO A 161 0.12 7.94 16.83
N LEU A 162 -0.58 7.17 15.98
CA LEU A 162 -2.00 6.86 16.12
C LEU A 162 -2.27 6.00 17.35
N THR A 163 -1.51 4.93 17.52
CA THR A 163 -1.77 3.93 18.57
C THR A 163 -1.37 4.38 19.97
N LYS A 164 -0.38 5.29 20.11
CA LYS A 164 0.02 5.88 21.38
C LYS A 164 -0.84 7.09 21.78
N ASN A 165 -1.47 7.77 20.82
CA ASN A 165 -2.29 8.96 21.09
C ASN A 165 -3.74 8.78 20.59
N PRO A 166 -4.44 7.68 20.94
CA PRO A 166 -5.73 7.36 20.33
C PRO A 166 -6.82 8.42 20.58
N SER A 167 -6.69 9.26 21.60
CA SER A 167 -7.63 10.37 21.85
C SER A 167 -7.62 11.45 20.76
N GLN A 168 -6.52 11.59 20.01
CA GLN A 168 -6.41 12.54 18.90
C GLN A 168 -7.09 12.03 17.62
N TYR A 169 -7.46 10.76 17.57
CA TYR A 169 -7.98 10.08 16.38
C TYR A 169 -9.39 9.56 16.63
N SER A 170 -10.24 9.66 15.62
CA SER A 170 -11.53 8.96 15.66
C SER A 170 -11.31 7.46 15.44
N PRO A 171 -12.08 6.55 16.06
CA PRO A 171 -12.09 5.14 15.65
C PRO A 171 -12.37 4.96 14.15
N ASP A 172 -13.10 5.88 13.52
CA ASP A 172 -13.42 5.81 12.09
C ASP A 172 -12.34 6.42 11.17
N THR A 173 -11.24 6.95 11.76
CA THR A 173 -10.08 7.48 11.02
C THR A 173 -9.67 6.52 9.92
N ALA A 174 -9.58 7.01 8.70
CA ALA A 174 -9.05 6.26 7.58
C ALA A 174 -7.51 6.24 7.67
N VAL A 175 -6.95 5.07 7.99
CA VAL A 175 -5.51 4.83 7.90
C VAL A 175 -5.18 4.52 6.44
N ILE A 176 -4.43 5.41 5.80
CA ILE A 176 -3.98 5.33 4.41
C ILE A 176 -2.52 4.90 4.43
N PHE A 177 -2.28 3.59 4.31
CA PHE A 177 -0.93 3.04 4.32
C PHE A 177 -0.45 2.84 2.88
N VAL A 178 0.63 3.51 2.49
CA VAL A 178 1.16 3.49 1.13
C VAL A 178 2.60 2.98 1.15
N ASN A 179 2.93 2.02 0.29
CA ASN A 179 4.31 1.61 0.07
C ASN A 179 5.07 2.69 -0.74
N ASP A 180 6.31 2.44 -1.12
CA ASP A 180 7.15 3.28 -1.97
C ASP A 180 6.78 3.21 -3.47
N VAL A 181 5.50 3.42 -3.78
CA VAL A 181 4.92 3.30 -5.12
C VAL A 181 4.71 4.66 -5.81
N ALA A 182 4.72 4.65 -7.14
CA ALA A 182 4.31 5.81 -7.94
C ALA A 182 2.77 5.87 -8.00
N ILE A 183 2.19 6.62 -7.07
CA ILE A 183 0.74 6.76 -6.87
C ILE A 183 0.26 8.17 -7.28
N CYS A 184 -0.99 8.28 -7.72
CA CYS A 184 -1.68 9.54 -7.97
C CYS A 184 -2.58 9.98 -6.80
N MET A 185 -2.93 11.26 -6.73
CA MET A 185 -3.89 11.77 -5.74
C MET A 185 -5.24 11.03 -5.82
N GLU A 186 -5.75 10.84 -7.04
CA GLU A 186 -7.03 10.17 -7.31
C GLU A 186 -7.03 8.70 -6.87
N ASP A 187 -5.89 8.00 -6.95
CA ASP A 187 -5.73 6.62 -6.46
C ASP A 187 -6.04 6.53 -4.96
N MET A 188 -5.48 7.44 -4.14
CA MET A 188 -5.73 7.45 -2.69
C MET A 188 -7.16 7.86 -2.35
N LEU A 189 -7.70 8.87 -3.05
CA LEU A 189 -9.08 9.30 -2.84
C LEU A 189 -10.08 8.19 -3.20
N GLU A 190 -9.81 7.41 -4.24
CA GLU A 190 -10.65 6.28 -4.64
C GLU A 190 -10.61 5.15 -3.62
N LEU A 191 -9.45 4.82 -3.04
CA LEU A 191 -9.39 3.83 -1.95
C LEU A 191 -10.20 4.29 -0.73
N VAL A 192 -10.05 5.56 -0.32
CA VAL A 192 -10.84 6.12 0.80
C VAL A 192 -12.34 6.12 0.46
N HIS A 193 -12.69 6.53 -0.75
CA HIS A 193 -14.06 6.53 -1.25
C HIS A 193 -14.67 5.12 -1.20
N GLN A 194 -13.99 4.12 -1.76
CA GLN A 194 -14.49 2.75 -1.81
C GLN A 194 -14.62 2.17 -0.41
N ARG A 195 -13.72 2.49 0.53
CA ARG A 195 -13.88 2.07 1.92
C ARG A 195 -15.20 2.56 2.51
N ILE A 196 -15.49 3.86 2.37
CA ILE A 196 -16.71 4.48 2.91
C ILE A 196 -17.95 3.99 2.15
N PHE A 197 -17.91 4.05 0.82
CA PHE A 197 -19.00 3.66 -0.07
C PHE A 197 -19.39 2.19 0.16
N GLN A 198 -18.44 1.27 0.20
CA GLN A 198 -18.72 -0.16 0.40
C GLN A 198 -19.02 -0.51 1.86
N LYS A 199 -18.81 0.42 2.80
CA LYS A 199 -18.76 0.17 4.25
C LYS A 199 -17.77 -0.95 4.57
N ALA A 200 -16.61 -0.89 3.93
CA ALA A 200 -15.54 -1.85 4.08
C ALA A 200 -14.68 -1.53 5.32
N ASP A 201 -14.16 -2.57 5.94
CA ASP A 201 -13.18 -2.46 7.01
C ASP A 201 -11.80 -2.08 6.44
N MET A 202 -11.49 -2.62 5.25
CA MET A 202 -10.24 -2.44 4.55
C MET A 202 -10.43 -2.50 3.02
N THR A 203 -9.72 -1.64 2.30
CA THR A 203 -9.64 -1.64 0.84
C THR A 203 -8.19 -1.59 0.40
N CYS A 204 -7.83 -2.32 -0.66
CA CYS A 204 -6.48 -2.37 -1.21
C CYS A 204 -6.47 -2.01 -2.70
N ALA A 205 -5.39 -1.39 -3.17
CA ALA A 205 -5.11 -1.22 -4.60
C ALA A 205 -4.72 -2.54 -5.28
N MET A 206 -4.55 -2.54 -6.60
CA MET A 206 -3.79 -3.55 -7.34
C MET A 206 -2.30 -3.19 -7.34
N ASP A 207 -1.44 -4.20 -7.22
CA ASP A 207 0.01 -4.06 -7.22
C ASP A 207 0.64 -4.86 -8.36
N TRP A 208 1.40 -4.16 -9.20
CA TRP A 208 1.97 -4.69 -10.42
C TRP A 208 3.50 -4.65 -10.36
N SER A 209 4.11 -5.56 -11.12
CA SER A 209 5.53 -5.51 -11.41
C SER A 209 5.74 -5.64 -12.92
N ASP A 210 6.51 -4.72 -13.49
CA ASP A 210 6.92 -4.70 -14.89
C ASP A 210 7.90 -5.84 -15.22
N ILE A 211 7.33 -7.04 -15.43
CA ILE A 211 8.04 -8.26 -15.81
C ILE A 211 7.57 -8.67 -17.21
N ASP A 212 8.51 -8.94 -18.13
CA ASP A 212 8.17 -9.29 -19.51
C ASP A 212 7.21 -10.50 -19.61
N PRO A 213 6.24 -10.49 -20.56
CA PRO A 213 6.06 -9.50 -21.63
C PRO A 213 5.16 -8.30 -21.26
N ALA A 214 4.53 -8.30 -20.07
CA ALA A 214 3.60 -7.27 -19.64
C ALA A 214 3.46 -7.31 -18.11
N PRO A 215 3.13 -6.18 -17.44
CA PRO A 215 2.98 -6.12 -15.99
C PRO A 215 2.15 -7.27 -15.41
N ILE A 216 2.63 -7.85 -14.31
CA ILE A 216 1.99 -8.99 -13.63
C ILE A 216 1.67 -8.64 -12.18
N PHE A 217 0.61 -9.24 -11.63
CA PHE A 217 0.22 -8.98 -10.25
C PHE A 217 1.29 -9.50 -9.29
N TYR A 218 1.89 -8.58 -8.53
CA TYR A 218 3.13 -8.79 -7.78
C TYR A 218 2.91 -9.37 -6.39
N ASP A 219 1.95 -8.83 -5.61
CA ASP A 219 1.77 -9.16 -4.19
C ASP A 219 1.03 -10.50 -3.95
N ILE A 220 1.37 -11.51 -4.75
CA ILE A 220 0.74 -12.82 -4.76
C ILE A 220 0.94 -13.59 -3.46
N TRP A 221 2.04 -13.34 -2.75
CA TRP A 221 2.34 -14.02 -1.49
C TRP A 221 1.30 -13.67 -0.41
N ILE A 222 0.80 -12.43 -0.41
CA ILE A 222 -0.17 -11.92 0.56
C ILE A 222 -1.60 -12.15 0.10
N ALA A 223 -1.89 -11.87 -1.17
CA ALA A 223 -3.25 -11.81 -1.68
C ALA A 223 -3.97 -13.17 -1.63
N ARG A 224 -5.19 -13.18 -1.09
CA ARG A 224 -6.07 -14.36 -1.05
C ARG A 224 -7.50 -13.99 -1.41
N ALA A 225 -8.07 -14.62 -2.43
CA ALA A 225 -9.48 -14.45 -2.79
C ALA A 225 -10.39 -15.14 -1.75
N MET A 226 -11.72 -14.97 -1.90
CA MET A 226 -12.70 -15.55 -0.96
C MET A 226 -12.85 -17.07 -1.05
N ASN A 227 -12.23 -17.72 -2.04
CA ASN A 227 -12.04 -19.19 -2.06
C ASN A 227 -10.76 -19.62 -1.30
N GLY A 228 -10.03 -18.69 -0.69
CA GLY A 228 -8.81 -18.93 0.05
C GLY A 228 -7.57 -19.15 -0.82
N ASP A 229 -7.67 -19.11 -2.15
CA ASP A 229 -6.53 -19.26 -3.06
C ASP A 229 -5.87 -17.90 -3.34
N THR A 230 -4.65 -17.96 -3.85
CA THR A 230 -3.92 -16.85 -4.48
C THR A 230 -4.69 -16.24 -5.66
N PHE A 231 -4.31 -15.04 -6.12
CA PHE A 231 -4.98 -14.37 -7.25
C PHE A 231 -4.64 -14.97 -8.61
N TRP A 232 -3.51 -15.66 -8.77
CA TRP A 232 -3.17 -16.46 -9.94
C TRP A 232 -2.47 -17.76 -9.50
N GLU A 233 -2.50 -18.80 -10.34
CA GLU A 233 -1.99 -20.12 -9.97
C GLU A 233 -0.46 -20.12 -9.86
N ILE A 234 0.08 -20.40 -8.68
CA ILE A 234 1.51 -20.69 -8.54
C ILE A 234 1.72 -22.20 -8.75
N PRO A 235 2.41 -22.60 -9.82
CA PRO A 235 2.70 -24.00 -10.10
C PRO A 235 3.65 -24.63 -9.07
N PRO A 236 3.75 -25.98 -9.03
CA PRO A 236 4.58 -26.70 -8.05
C PRO A 236 6.08 -26.34 -8.03
N ASP A 237 6.60 -25.79 -9.13
CA ASP A 237 7.98 -25.31 -9.24
C ASP A 237 8.18 -23.86 -8.77
N GLY A 238 7.14 -23.21 -8.23
CA GLY A 238 7.17 -21.83 -7.75
C GLY A 238 7.32 -20.77 -8.85
N GLY A 239 7.18 -21.17 -10.12
CA GLY A 239 7.31 -20.29 -11.27
C GLY A 239 6.13 -19.32 -11.44
N TRP A 240 6.26 -18.36 -12.34
CA TRP A 240 5.27 -17.28 -12.51
C TRP A 240 4.50 -17.36 -13.84
N ARG A 241 4.53 -18.54 -14.49
CA ARG A 241 4.01 -18.74 -15.86
C ARG A 241 2.49 -18.58 -16.01
N PHE A 242 1.73 -18.58 -14.93
CA PHE A 242 0.27 -18.40 -14.94
C PHE A 242 -0.16 -17.04 -14.39
N SER A 243 0.79 -16.13 -14.17
CA SER A 243 0.55 -14.80 -13.56
C SER A 243 -0.44 -13.91 -14.31
N SER A 244 -0.63 -14.13 -15.61
CA SER A 244 -1.65 -13.42 -16.40
C SER A 244 -3.07 -13.93 -16.18
N ASN A 245 -3.25 -15.12 -15.58
CA ASN A 245 -4.55 -15.76 -15.40
C ASN A 245 -5.16 -15.42 -14.03
N LEU A 246 -5.41 -14.12 -13.82
CA LEU A 246 -6.00 -13.64 -12.57
C LEU A 246 -7.40 -14.21 -12.35
N PHE A 247 -7.64 -14.65 -11.11
CA PHE A 247 -8.89 -15.18 -10.58
C PHE A 247 -9.43 -16.39 -11.35
N TRP A 248 -8.54 -17.21 -11.93
CA TRP A 248 -8.86 -18.37 -12.77
C TRP A 248 -9.85 -19.35 -12.15
N ASN A 249 -9.87 -19.45 -10.81
CA ASN A 249 -10.74 -20.34 -10.05
C ASN A 249 -11.75 -19.59 -9.14
N HIS A 250 -11.96 -18.29 -9.37
CA HIS A 250 -12.94 -17.48 -8.63
C HIS A 250 -13.74 -16.56 -9.56
N PRO A 251 -14.79 -17.08 -10.23
CA PRO A 251 -15.53 -16.36 -11.27
C PRO A 251 -16.08 -15.00 -10.84
N THR A 252 -16.54 -14.87 -9.59
CA THR A 252 -17.07 -13.60 -9.05
C THR A 252 -16.01 -12.51 -8.99
N SER A 253 -14.80 -12.83 -8.48
CA SER A 253 -13.69 -11.86 -8.50
C SER A 253 -13.22 -11.58 -9.91
N ARG A 254 -13.17 -12.60 -10.78
CA ARG A 254 -12.79 -12.42 -12.18
C ARG A 254 -13.70 -11.42 -12.89
N GLN A 255 -15.01 -11.62 -12.79
CA GLN A 255 -15.99 -10.73 -13.39
C GLN A 255 -15.85 -9.30 -12.87
N ARG A 256 -15.78 -9.12 -11.55
CA ARG A 256 -15.68 -7.78 -10.95
C ARG A 256 -14.36 -7.11 -11.28
N PHE A 257 -13.26 -7.85 -11.36
CA PHE A 257 -11.97 -7.35 -11.84
C PHE A 257 -12.07 -6.85 -13.29
N ASP A 258 -12.65 -7.65 -14.20
CA ASP A 258 -12.82 -7.28 -15.61
C ASP A 258 -13.76 -6.07 -15.81
N GLU A 259 -14.70 -5.87 -14.89
CA GLU A 259 -15.62 -4.73 -14.87
C GLU A 259 -15.09 -3.52 -14.07
N HIS A 260 -13.85 -3.58 -13.57
CA HIS A 260 -13.25 -2.56 -12.68
C HIS A 260 -14.03 -2.28 -11.39
N LYS A 261 -14.84 -3.23 -10.91
CA LYS A 261 -15.62 -3.12 -9.68
C LYS A 261 -14.88 -3.71 -8.49
N ALA A 262 -14.93 -3.03 -7.35
CA ALA A 262 -14.31 -3.53 -6.12
C ALA A 262 -14.87 -4.91 -5.73
N PHE A 263 -14.04 -5.85 -5.24
CA PHE A 263 -14.47 -7.21 -4.88
C PHE A 263 -13.89 -7.66 -3.54
N GLN A 264 -14.66 -8.46 -2.79
CA GLN A 264 -14.24 -8.99 -1.49
C GLN A 264 -13.11 -10.02 -1.64
N VAL A 265 -12.21 -10.01 -0.67
CA VAL A 265 -11.06 -10.91 -0.57
C VAL A 265 -10.85 -11.35 0.88
N PHE A 266 -10.15 -12.46 1.09
CA PHE A 266 -9.74 -12.86 2.44
C PHE A 266 -8.58 -11.98 2.93
N ALA A 267 -7.61 -11.68 2.07
CA ALA A 267 -6.47 -10.84 2.41
C ALA A 267 -5.93 -10.08 1.20
N CYS A 268 -5.45 -8.86 1.43
CA CYS A 268 -4.69 -8.05 0.49
C CYS A 268 -3.84 -7.03 1.26
N TRP A 269 -2.76 -6.56 0.65
CA TRP A 269 -2.03 -5.38 1.11
C TRP A 269 -1.55 -4.57 -0.09
N ASN A 270 -0.89 -5.25 -1.02
CA ASN A 270 -0.58 -4.75 -2.34
C ASN A 270 0.28 -3.47 -2.19
N GLY A 271 0.12 -2.49 -3.09
CA GLY A 271 0.92 -1.25 -3.08
C GLY A 271 0.40 -0.16 -2.12
N ALA A 272 -0.89 -0.18 -1.80
CA ALA A 272 -1.54 0.77 -0.90
C ALA A 272 -2.84 0.20 -0.34
N VAL A 273 -3.15 0.55 0.91
CA VAL A 273 -4.39 0.17 1.59
C VAL A 273 -5.03 1.34 2.32
N VAL A 274 -6.34 1.26 2.49
CA VAL A 274 -7.10 2.11 3.41
C VAL A 274 -7.94 1.26 4.33
N PHE A 275 -7.77 1.41 5.64
CA PHE A 275 -8.55 0.69 6.65
C PHE A 275 -8.96 1.58 7.83
N SER A 276 -9.93 1.11 8.62
CA SER A 276 -10.37 1.82 9.83
C SER A 276 -9.30 1.81 10.91
N ALA A 277 -9.13 2.89 11.67
CA ALA A 277 -8.29 2.89 12.87
C ALA A 277 -8.87 2.04 14.01
N LYS A 278 -10.18 1.78 13.98
CA LYS A 278 -10.94 1.06 15.01
C LYS A 278 -10.30 -0.25 15.48
N PRO A 279 -9.86 -1.18 14.60
CA PRO A 279 -9.25 -2.44 15.04
C PRO A 279 -7.91 -2.22 15.77
N LEU A 280 -7.18 -1.15 15.43
CA LEU A 280 -5.94 -0.79 16.12
C LEU A 280 -6.22 -0.22 17.52
N ILE A 281 -7.24 0.64 17.64
CA ILE A 281 -7.55 1.38 18.86
C ILE A 281 -8.34 0.51 19.85
N GLU A 282 -9.39 -0.16 19.39
CA GLU A 282 -10.34 -0.87 20.27
C GLU A 282 -9.95 -2.34 20.50
N LYS A 283 -9.32 -2.98 19.51
CA LYS A 283 -8.96 -4.42 19.57
C LYS A 283 -7.47 -4.68 19.72
N ASN A 284 -6.65 -3.64 19.70
CA ASN A 284 -5.19 -3.73 19.81
C ASN A 284 -4.56 -4.67 18.74
N ILE A 285 -5.16 -4.74 17.55
CA ILE A 285 -4.56 -5.49 16.42
C ILE A 285 -3.28 -4.78 15.99
N ARG A 286 -2.20 -5.53 15.80
CA ARG A 286 -0.87 -5.04 15.38
C ARG A 286 -0.30 -6.00 14.34
N PHE A 287 0.63 -5.50 13.52
CA PHE A 287 1.43 -6.38 12.67
C PHE A 287 2.27 -7.30 13.54
N ARG A 288 2.43 -8.55 13.13
CA ARG A 288 3.16 -9.58 13.86
C ARG A 288 3.71 -10.64 12.90
N MET A 289 4.64 -11.44 13.40
CA MET A 289 5.00 -12.71 12.80
C MET A 289 3.97 -13.81 13.11
N SER A 290 4.06 -14.93 12.40
CA SER A 290 3.26 -16.12 12.68
C SER A 290 3.57 -16.69 14.06
N LYS A 291 2.54 -17.12 14.79
CA LYS A 291 2.70 -17.86 16.06
C LYS A 291 3.02 -19.32 15.78
N ALA A 292 3.48 -20.05 16.81
CA ALA A 292 3.63 -21.50 16.72
C ALA A 292 2.30 -22.15 16.31
N GLY A 293 2.35 -23.02 15.30
CA GLY A 293 1.16 -23.69 14.74
C GLY A 293 0.38 -22.87 13.70
N GLU A 294 0.68 -21.58 13.52
CA GLU A 294 0.13 -20.79 12.40
C GLU A 294 0.98 -20.98 11.14
N CYS A 295 0.33 -20.97 9.98
CA CYS A 295 1.00 -20.83 8.69
C CYS A 295 2.01 -19.67 8.71
N TYR A 296 3.26 -19.93 8.29
CA TYR A 296 4.25 -18.88 8.04
C TYR A 296 3.80 -18.02 6.85
N SER A 297 3.62 -16.72 7.08
CA SER A 297 3.16 -15.78 6.05
C SER A 297 3.59 -14.36 6.39
N GLY A 298 3.58 -13.47 5.40
CA GLY A 298 3.87 -12.06 5.61
C GLY A 298 2.91 -11.40 6.61
N GLU A 299 3.41 -10.41 7.33
CA GLU A 299 2.67 -9.68 8.36
C GLU A 299 1.35 -9.04 7.87
N PRO A 300 1.16 -8.63 6.60
CA PRO A 300 -0.11 -8.05 6.18
C PRO A 300 -1.20 -9.12 6.02
N ARG A 301 -0.84 -10.33 5.59
CA ARG A 301 -1.79 -11.44 5.53
C ARG A 301 -2.25 -11.85 6.93
N LEU A 302 -1.32 -11.83 7.90
CA LEU A 302 -1.64 -12.06 9.31
C LEU A 302 -2.50 -10.94 9.89
N PHE A 303 -2.24 -9.69 9.51
CA PHE A 303 -3.09 -8.55 9.86
C PHE A 303 -4.53 -8.74 9.37
N CYS A 304 -4.73 -9.12 8.09
CA CYS A 304 -6.07 -9.45 7.57
C CYS A 304 -6.71 -10.61 8.33
N LYS A 305 -5.95 -11.67 8.64
CA LYS A 305 -6.47 -12.78 9.45
C LYS A 305 -6.93 -12.32 10.84
N ASP A 306 -6.16 -11.45 11.50
CA ASP A 306 -6.53 -10.90 12.81
C ASP A 306 -7.77 -10.00 12.71
N LEU A 307 -7.95 -9.25 11.62
CA LEU A 307 -9.20 -8.54 11.31
C LEU A 307 -10.39 -9.50 11.25
N TRP A 308 -10.27 -10.59 10.48
CA TRP A 308 -11.32 -11.63 10.40
C TRP A 308 -11.64 -12.25 11.77
N MET A 309 -10.63 -12.55 12.58
CA MET A 309 -10.83 -13.10 13.93
C MET A 309 -11.62 -12.17 14.85
N GLU A 310 -11.49 -10.86 14.67
CA GLU A 310 -12.20 -9.83 15.44
C GLU A 310 -13.53 -9.37 14.79
N GLY A 311 -13.94 -10.00 13.68
CA GLY A 311 -15.20 -9.74 13.00
C GLY A 311 -15.17 -8.60 11.98
N TYR A 312 -13.98 -8.10 11.61
CA TYR A 312 -13.78 -7.14 10.53
C TYR A 312 -13.58 -7.89 9.20
N SER A 313 -14.67 -8.41 8.65
CA SER A 313 -14.71 -9.32 7.50
C SER A 313 -14.75 -8.62 6.13
N LYS A 314 -14.94 -7.29 6.10
CA LYS A 314 -15.18 -6.57 4.84
C LYS A 314 -13.89 -6.02 4.26
N ILE A 315 -13.07 -6.93 3.75
CA ILE A 315 -11.81 -6.63 3.08
C ILE A 315 -12.02 -6.71 1.57
N ALA A 316 -11.66 -5.68 0.82
CA ALA A 316 -11.85 -5.63 -0.62
C ALA A 316 -10.63 -5.12 -1.38
N VAL A 317 -10.52 -5.53 -2.65
CA VAL A 317 -9.61 -4.94 -3.62
C VAL A 317 -10.39 -3.98 -4.52
N VAL A 318 -9.79 -2.85 -4.85
CA VAL A 318 -10.31 -1.82 -5.76
C VAL A 318 -9.51 -1.88 -7.07
N PRO A 319 -10.00 -2.60 -8.09
CA PRO A 319 -9.22 -2.88 -9.30
C PRO A 319 -9.04 -1.69 -10.26
N SER A 320 -9.69 -0.57 -9.99
CA SER A 320 -9.45 0.70 -10.70
C SER A 320 -8.14 1.38 -10.27
N VAL A 321 -7.58 1.02 -9.11
CA VAL A 321 -6.35 1.61 -8.57
C VAL A 321 -5.16 0.70 -8.87
N ASN A 322 -4.34 1.07 -9.85
CA ASN A 322 -3.21 0.27 -10.34
C ASN A 322 -1.87 0.94 -9.98
N LEU A 323 -1.01 0.25 -9.22
CA LEU A 323 0.24 0.79 -8.66
C LEU A 323 1.47 -0.06 -9.06
N ASP A 324 2.64 0.56 -9.05
CA ASP A 324 3.95 -0.07 -9.23
C ASP A 324 5.03 0.82 -8.54
N TYR A 325 6.24 0.29 -8.36
CA TYR A 325 7.33 0.83 -7.52
C TYR A 325 8.29 1.78 -8.26
N SER A 326 8.01 2.11 -9.52
CA SER A 326 8.73 3.17 -10.24
C SER A 326 7.80 3.94 -11.17
N ASP A 327 8.13 5.19 -11.49
CA ASP A 327 7.32 6.00 -12.40
C ASP A 327 7.16 5.37 -13.79
N GLY A 328 8.21 4.72 -14.31
CA GLY A 328 8.19 4.07 -15.62
C GLY A 328 7.33 2.81 -15.64
N SER A 329 7.47 1.98 -14.62
CA SER A 329 6.70 0.74 -14.48
C SER A 329 5.24 1.03 -14.15
N ALA A 330 4.96 2.02 -13.30
CA ALA A 330 3.60 2.45 -12.99
C ALA A 330 2.89 3.02 -14.22
N LYS A 331 3.62 3.76 -15.07
CA LYS A 331 3.09 4.20 -16.36
C LYS A 331 2.65 3.01 -17.22
N LYS A 332 3.48 1.96 -17.35
CA LYS A 332 3.12 0.75 -18.11
C LYS A 332 1.92 0.03 -17.50
N ALA A 333 1.87 -0.11 -16.18
CA ALA A 333 0.75 -0.74 -15.48
C ALA A 333 -0.55 0.04 -15.71
N LYS A 334 -0.52 1.38 -15.61
CA LYS A 334 -1.69 2.23 -15.87
C LYS A 334 -2.07 2.29 -17.36
N GLU A 335 -1.12 2.20 -18.30
CA GLU A 335 -1.42 2.07 -19.73
C GLU A 335 -2.13 0.74 -20.05
N LEU A 336 -1.83 -0.33 -19.31
CA LEU A 336 -2.45 -1.65 -19.51
C LEU A 336 -3.79 -1.80 -18.76
N HIS A 337 -3.84 -1.37 -17.51
CA HIS A 337 -4.97 -1.62 -16.59
C HIS A 337 -5.86 -0.39 -16.35
N GLY A 338 -5.46 0.77 -16.86
CA GLY A 338 -6.21 2.02 -16.75
C GLY A 338 -5.86 2.87 -15.54
N TYR A 339 -6.22 4.14 -15.64
CA TYR A 339 -6.26 5.09 -14.53
C TYR A 339 -7.64 5.03 -13.83
N VAL A 340 -7.70 5.47 -12.57
CA VAL A 340 -8.97 5.56 -11.83
C VAL A 340 -10.01 6.37 -12.61
N SER A 341 -9.62 7.54 -13.12
CA SER A 341 -10.50 8.44 -13.89
C SER A 341 -11.15 7.79 -15.11
N ASP A 342 -10.49 6.80 -15.72
CA ASP A 342 -11.07 6.04 -16.84
C ASP A 342 -12.08 5.01 -16.33
N ALA A 343 -11.73 4.29 -15.27
CA ALA A 343 -12.53 3.21 -14.71
C ALA A 343 -13.84 3.70 -14.07
N VAL A 344 -13.79 4.80 -13.32
CA VAL A 344 -14.97 5.33 -12.60
C VAL A 344 -15.86 6.22 -13.48
N LYS A 345 -15.47 6.41 -14.75
CA LYS A 345 -16.18 7.29 -15.68
C LYS A 345 -17.57 6.73 -15.98
N GLY A 346 -18.60 7.45 -15.55
CA GLY A 346 -19.99 7.05 -15.79
C GLY A 346 -20.55 6.07 -14.75
N GLU A 347 -19.80 5.77 -13.69
CA GLU A 347 -20.35 5.22 -12.46
C GLU A 347 -21.29 6.25 -11.82
N GLY A 348 -22.56 6.26 -12.25
CA GLY A 348 -23.62 7.02 -11.59
C GLY A 348 -24.09 6.29 -10.31
N GLU A 349 -25.39 6.35 -10.05
CA GLU A 349 -26.03 5.59 -8.96
C GLU A 349 -26.29 4.13 -9.38
N ASP A 350 -25.23 3.38 -9.70
CA ASP A 350 -25.31 1.96 -10.03
C ASP A 350 -25.12 1.09 -8.79
N GLU A 351 -26.21 0.48 -8.30
CA GLU A 351 -26.17 -0.45 -7.16
C GLU A 351 -25.28 -1.69 -7.42
N SER A 352 -25.02 -2.06 -8.68
CA SER A 352 -24.12 -3.18 -9.02
C SER A 352 -22.67 -2.95 -8.61
N LEU A 353 -22.29 -1.69 -8.35
CA LEU A 353 -20.99 -1.31 -7.81
C LEU A 353 -20.82 -1.80 -6.37
N LYS A 354 -21.91 -1.99 -5.62
CA LYS A 354 -21.83 -2.50 -4.25
C LYS A 354 -21.38 -3.95 -4.21
N ILE A 355 -20.50 -4.26 -3.27
CA ILE A 355 -20.12 -5.64 -2.97
C ILE A 355 -21.27 -6.32 -2.24
N VAL A 356 -21.65 -7.50 -2.71
CA VAL A 356 -22.44 -8.45 -1.93
C VAL A 356 -21.48 -9.20 -1.03
N TRP A 357 -21.41 -8.79 0.23
CA TRP A 357 -20.46 -9.33 1.21
C TRP A 357 -20.86 -10.74 1.67
N ASP A 358 -19.86 -11.63 1.76
CA ASP A 358 -19.94 -12.86 2.53
C ASP A 358 -19.31 -12.62 3.90
N ASP A 359 -20.11 -12.73 4.96
CA ASP A 359 -19.64 -12.55 6.33
C ASP A 359 -18.85 -13.75 6.85
N LYS A 360 -18.80 -14.87 6.10
CA LYS A 360 -18.03 -16.06 6.46
C LYS A 360 -16.67 -16.06 5.77
N PRO A 361 -15.58 -16.31 6.50
CA PRO A 361 -14.29 -16.58 5.87
C PRO A 361 -14.34 -17.90 5.09
N PRO A 362 -13.46 -18.11 4.11
CA PRO A 362 -13.29 -19.42 3.49
C PRO A 362 -12.96 -20.49 4.54
N GLU A 363 -13.40 -21.73 4.35
CA GLU A 363 -13.09 -22.83 5.27
C GLU A 363 -11.57 -23.06 5.38
N GLN A 364 -10.89 -22.99 4.24
CA GLN A 364 -9.46 -23.16 4.13
C GLN A 364 -8.84 -22.03 3.30
N VAL A 365 -7.58 -21.75 3.58
CA VAL A 365 -6.76 -20.78 2.86
C VAL A 365 -5.44 -21.41 2.49
N LYS A 366 -4.88 -20.97 1.36
CA LYS A 366 -3.59 -21.44 0.89
C LYS A 366 -2.48 -20.85 1.75
N CYS A 367 -1.88 -21.70 2.57
CA CYS A 367 -0.62 -21.43 3.23
C CYS A 367 0.51 -21.52 2.21
N MET A 368 1.42 -20.56 2.24
CA MET A 368 2.59 -20.51 1.38
C MET A 368 3.77 -20.01 2.21
N SER A 369 4.55 -20.93 2.76
CA SER A 369 5.80 -20.58 3.45
C SER A 369 6.83 -20.04 2.44
N ASP A 370 6.82 -20.61 1.23
CA ASP A 370 7.47 -20.11 0.03
C ASP A 370 6.62 -20.42 -1.23
N PHE A 371 7.12 -20.12 -2.44
CA PHE A 371 6.36 -20.35 -3.68
C PHE A 371 6.23 -21.82 -4.10
N ALA A 372 7.11 -22.71 -3.63
CA ALA A 372 7.07 -24.14 -3.94
C ALA A 372 6.38 -24.96 -2.83
N ASP A 373 6.43 -24.50 -1.58
CA ASP A 373 5.76 -25.12 -0.43
C ASP A 373 4.40 -24.46 -0.17
N GLN A 374 3.38 -25.06 -0.78
CA GLN A 374 1.99 -24.60 -0.71
C GLN A 374 1.10 -25.70 -0.13
N SER A 375 0.26 -25.35 0.83
CA SER A 375 -0.70 -26.28 1.44
C SER A 375 -2.01 -25.58 1.79
N TRP A 376 -3.10 -26.34 1.83
CA TRP A 376 -4.39 -25.84 2.31
C TRP A 376 -4.50 -26.07 3.81
N VAL A 377 -4.79 -25.01 4.55
CA VAL A 377 -4.94 -25.04 6.02
C VAL A 377 -6.24 -24.36 6.42
N PRO A 378 -6.84 -24.69 7.58
CA PRO A 378 -7.97 -23.92 8.12
C PRO A 378 -7.64 -22.42 8.15
N TRP A 379 -8.59 -21.55 7.78
CA TRP A 379 -8.33 -20.10 7.73
C TRP A 379 -7.85 -19.52 9.07
N ASN A 380 -8.38 -20.07 10.17
CA ASN A 380 -8.10 -19.73 11.55
C ASN A 380 -7.03 -20.61 12.20
N GLN A 381 -6.30 -21.43 11.45
CA GLN A 381 -5.25 -22.33 11.98
C GLN A 381 -4.38 -21.60 13.02
N GLY A 382 -4.14 -22.23 14.16
CA GLY A 382 -3.40 -21.64 15.30
C GLY A 382 -4.23 -20.73 16.23
N PHE A 383 -5.53 -20.58 15.95
CA PHE A 383 -6.54 -20.02 16.87
C PHE A 383 -7.61 -21.07 17.22
N GLU A 384 -7.31 -22.35 17.01
CA GLU A 384 -8.12 -23.44 17.53
C GLU A 384 -8.19 -23.30 19.05
N ALA A 385 -9.39 -23.34 19.62
CA ALA A 385 -9.54 -23.35 21.07
C ALA A 385 -8.73 -24.53 21.63
N GLU A 386 -7.91 -24.31 22.65
CA GLU A 386 -7.34 -25.41 23.42
C GLU A 386 -8.50 -26.29 23.90
N SER A 387 -8.61 -27.48 23.31
CA SER A 387 -9.68 -28.45 23.58
C SER A 387 -9.52 -29.11 24.93
#